data_AF-A0A1B2E8N0-F1
#
_entry.id   AF-A0A1B2E8N0-F1
#
_cell.length_a   1.000
_cell.length_b   1.000
_cell.length_c   1.000
_cell.angle_alpha   90.00
_cell.angle_beta   90.00
_cell.angle_gamma   90.00
#
_symmetry.space_group_name_H-M   'P 1'
#
loop_
_entity.id
_entity.type
_entity.pdbx_description
1 polymer ?
#
loop_
_entity_poly.entity_id
_entity_poly.type
_entity_poly.pdbx_seq_one_letter_code
_entity_poly.pdbx_strand_id
1 'polypeptide(L)'
;MTLEQIDEIVEVLSAVHTEMTTDELDEAVIGAAGSWAANRVVPAFGEMWPRWRIALPIAGIRGTLCYGPNRGRKFTYISPHRHLLGFQPMDGHTALNQVVKHYLYAYGPATSQQFAKWLNAPPKWVAKLFS
;
A
#
# COMPACT_ATOMS: atom_id res chain seq x y z
N MET A 1 -4.70 11.32 11.23
CA MET A 1 -5.23 9.98 11.51
C MET A 1 -4.26 9.35 12.49
N THR A 2 -4.75 8.73 13.56
CA THR A 2 -3.86 8.00 14.49
C THR A 2 -3.35 6.72 13.83
N LEU A 3 -2.34 6.07 14.42
CA LEU A 3 -1.88 4.75 13.94
C LEU A 3 -2.99 3.70 14.06
N GLU A 4 -3.73 3.71 15.17
CA GLU A 4 -4.89 2.83 15.39
C GLU A 4 -5.96 3.00 14.30
N GLN A 5 -6.27 4.25 13.93
CA GLN A 5 -7.20 4.54 12.83
C GLN A 5 -6.65 4.07 11.48
N ILE A 6 -5.33 4.13 11.25
CA ILE A 6 -4.73 3.57 10.03
C ILE A 6 -4.91 2.05 10.02
N ASP A 7 -4.63 1.39 11.14
CA ASP A 7 -4.74 -0.06 11.26
C ASP A 7 -6.18 -0.54 11.07
N GLU A 8 -7.15 0.17 11.64
CA GLU A 8 -8.59 -0.08 11.44
C GLU A 8 -8.97 -0.02 9.95
N ILE A 9 -8.56 1.04 9.24
CA ILE A 9 -8.87 1.18 7.81
C ILE A 9 -8.15 0.10 6.99
N VAL A 10 -6.88 -0.21 7.29
CA VAL A 10 -6.13 -1.27 6.59
C VAL A 10 -6.81 -2.63 6.77
N GLU A 11 -7.34 -2.93 7.96
CA GLU A 11 -8.07 -4.17 8.22
C GLU A 11 -9.32 -4.26 7.33
N VAL A 12 -10.11 -3.18 7.27
CA VAL A 12 -11.29 -3.10 6.38
C VAL A 12 -10.89 -3.30 4.91
N LEU A 13 -9.80 -2.67 4.46
CA LEU A 13 -9.29 -2.82 3.09
C LEU A 13 -8.81 -4.26 2.80
N SER A 14 -8.27 -4.96 3.80
CA SER A 14 -7.83 -6.34 3.65
C SER A 14 -8.99 -7.33 3.42
N ALA A 15 -10.18 -6.99 3.92
CA ALA A 15 -11.41 -7.75 3.76
C ALA A 15 -12.08 -7.58 2.38
N VAL A 16 -11.52 -6.74 1.50
CA VAL A 16 -12.02 -6.56 0.12
C VAL A 16 -11.82 -7.85 -0.68
N HIS A 17 -12.91 -8.61 -0.85
CA HIS A 17 -12.88 -9.94 -1.48
C HIS A 17 -13.17 -9.95 -2.98
N THR A 18 -13.78 -8.90 -3.51
CA THR A 18 -14.09 -8.75 -4.94
C THR A 18 -13.54 -7.42 -5.44
N GLU A 19 -13.44 -7.23 -6.76
CA GLU A 19 -13.05 -5.94 -7.31
C GLU A 19 -14.03 -4.84 -6.89
N MET A 20 -13.53 -3.83 -6.19
CA MET A 20 -14.31 -2.67 -5.77
C MET A 20 -13.77 -1.42 -6.44
N THR A 21 -14.65 -0.67 -7.09
CA THR A 21 -14.34 0.68 -7.55
C THR A 21 -14.08 1.60 -6.36
N THR A 22 -13.46 2.74 -6.62
CA THR A 22 -13.20 3.74 -5.58
C THR A 22 -14.48 4.16 -4.82
N ASP A 23 -15.61 4.31 -5.51
CA ASP A 23 -16.88 4.72 -4.89
C ASP A 23 -17.44 3.63 -3.97
N GLU A 24 -17.41 2.37 -4.43
CA GLU A 24 -17.83 1.21 -3.62
C GLU A 24 -16.92 1.05 -2.39
N LEU A 25 -15.63 1.33 -2.54
CA LEU A 25 -14.67 1.29 -1.44
C LEU A 25 -14.90 2.41 -0.43
N ASP A 26 -15.26 3.63 -0.89
CA ASP A 26 -15.68 4.72 -0.01
C ASP A 26 -16.88 4.28 0.85
N GLU A 27 -17.91 3.68 0.24
CA GLU A 27 -19.09 3.19 0.96
C GLU A 27 -18.74 2.11 1.99
N ALA A 28 -17.94 1.11 1.60
CA ALA A 28 -17.54 0.01 2.49
C ALA A 28 -16.71 0.49 3.67
N VAL A 29 -15.73 1.37 3.42
CA VAL A 29 -14.86 1.90 4.47
C VAL A 29 -15.63 2.78 5.44
N ILE A 30 -16.50 3.66 4.93
CA ILE A 30 -17.33 4.54 5.76
C ILE A 30 -18.35 3.72 6.57
N GLY A 31 -18.93 2.68 5.97
CA GLY A 31 -19.86 1.77 6.65
C GLY A 31 -19.21 1.01 7.81
N ALA A 32 -17.94 0.61 7.66
CA ALA A 32 -17.22 -0.16 8.67
C ALA A 32 -16.57 0.70 9.76
N ALA A 33 -15.86 1.78 9.38
CA ALA A 33 -15.10 2.61 10.31
C ALA A 33 -15.93 3.79 10.88
N GLY A 34 -17.04 4.13 10.24
CA GLY A 34 -17.95 5.20 10.67
C GLY A 34 -17.63 6.59 10.08
N SER A 35 -18.40 7.58 10.52
CA SER A 35 -18.47 8.91 9.91
C SER A 35 -17.14 9.68 9.92
N TRP A 36 -16.23 9.38 10.84
CA TRP A 36 -14.93 10.06 10.89
C TRP A 36 -14.07 9.78 9.65
N ALA A 37 -14.22 8.59 9.04
CA ALA A 37 -13.54 8.17 7.82
C ALA A 37 -14.00 8.97 6.60
N ALA A 38 -15.27 9.41 6.59
CA ALA A 38 -15.91 10.17 5.53
C ALA A 38 -15.47 11.65 5.48
N ASN A 39 -14.84 12.17 6.55
CA ASN A 39 -14.43 13.56 6.64
C ASN A 39 -13.55 13.97 5.46
N ARG A 40 -14.00 14.93 4.65
CA ARG A 40 -13.30 15.40 3.45
C ARG A 40 -12.15 16.34 3.81
N VAL A 41 -10.96 15.78 4.03
CA VAL A 41 -9.79 16.50 4.55
C VAL A 41 -8.51 16.30 3.75
N VAL A 42 -8.55 15.46 2.71
CA VAL A 42 -7.39 15.13 1.88
C VAL A 42 -7.49 15.87 0.55
N PRO A 43 -6.65 16.89 0.28
CA PRO A 43 -6.70 17.61 -0.99
C PRO A 43 -6.32 16.71 -2.16
N ALA A 44 -7.12 16.68 -3.23
CA ALA A 44 -6.82 15.92 -4.44
C ALA A 44 -7.57 16.49 -5.65
N PHE A 45 -6.86 16.74 -6.76
CA PHE A 45 -7.46 17.12 -8.06
C PHE A 45 -8.57 18.19 -8.04
N GLY A 46 -8.46 19.19 -7.15
CA GLY A 46 -9.46 20.26 -7.02
C GLY A 46 -10.67 19.92 -6.13
N GLU A 47 -10.66 18.75 -5.49
CA GLU A 47 -11.63 18.32 -4.50
C GLU A 47 -10.96 17.91 -3.18
N MET A 48 -11.79 17.52 -2.20
CA MET A 48 -11.35 17.03 -0.90
C MET A 48 -11.83 15.59 -0.73
N TRP A 49 -10.89 14.65 -0.77
CA TRP A 49 -11.14 13.23 -0.55
C TRP A 49 -11.43 12.91 0.92
N PRO A 50 -12.17 11.82 1.18
CA PRO A 50 -12.37 11.29 2.53
C PRO A 50 -11.05 10.99 3.24
N ARG A 51 -11.04 11.18 4.56
CA ARG A 51 -9.87 11.01 5.43
C ARG A 51 -9.23 9.64 5.30
N TRP A 52 -10.05 8.60 5.15
CA TRP A 52 -9.57 7.23 5.10
C TRP A 52 -8.59 6.98 3.95
N ARG A 53 -8.65 7.76 2.85
CA ARG A 53 -7.77 7.59 1.68
C ARG A 53 -6.29 7.81 1.99
N ILE A 54 -5.95 8.43 3.13
CA ILE A 54 -4.57 8.51 3.65
C ILE A 54 -3.99 7.10 3.90
N ALA A 55 -4.83 6.10 4.18
CA ALA A 55 -4.38 4.73 4.44
C ALA A 55 -4.03 3.94 3.17
N LEU A 56 -4.43 4.39 1.97
CA LEU A 56 -4.21 3.64 0.71
C LEU A 56 -2.73 3.28 0.47
N PRO A 57 -1.75 4.21 0.60
CA PRO A 57 -0.34 3.85 0.44
C PRO A 57 0.13 2.82 1.46
N ILE A 58 -0.36 2.90 2.70
CA ILE A 58 0.00 1.96 3.77
C ILE A 58 -0.60 0.57 3.48
N ALA A 59 -1.85 0.51 3.02
CA ALA A 59 -2.50 -0.73 2.62
C ALA A 59 -1.75 -1.44 1.48
N GLY A 60 -1.28 -0.66 0.49
CA GLY A 60 -0.41 -1.14 -0.58
C GLY A 60 0.93 -1.66 -0.10
N ILE A 61 1.62 -0.91 0.77
CA ILE A 61 2.91 -1.33 1.37
C ILE A 61 2.74 -2.63 2.20
N ARG A 62 1.63 -2.75 2.93
CA ARG A 62 1.31 -3.95 3.73
C ARG A 62 0.78 -5.12 2.91
N GLY A 63 0.63 -4.97 1.59
CA GLY A 63 0.13 -6.04 0.72
C GLY A 63 -1.34 -6.41 0.95
N THR A 64 -2.12 -5.52 1.56
CA THR A 64 -3.54 -5.75 1.86
C THR A 64 -4.46 -5.33 0.72
N LEU A 65 -3.97 -4.47 -0.18
CA LEU A 65 -4.73 -3.92 -1.30
C LEU A 65 -3.82 -3.73 -2.51
N CYS A 66 -4.30 -4.10 -3.69
CA CYS A 66 -3.70 -3.75 -4.98
C CYS A 66 -4.77 -3.32 -5.98
N TYR A 67 -4.34 -2.84 -7.14
CA TYR A 67 -5.26 -2.61 -8.26
C TYR A 67 -5.76 -3.92 -8.85
N GLY A 68 -7.05 -3.97 -9.16
CA GLY A 68 -7.69 -5.05 -9.90
C GLY A 68 -7.98 -4.66 -11.36
N PRO A 69 -8.62 -5.56 -12.13
CA PRO A 69 -9.11 -5.25 -13.47
C PRO A 69 -10.06 -4.05 -13.48
N ASN A 70 -9.86 -3.11 -14.41
CA ASN A 70 -10.72 -1.95 -14.54
C ASN A 70 -12.16 -2.35 -14.85
N ARG A 71 -13.12 -1.63 -14.23
CA ARG A 71 -14.55 -1.73 -14.58
C ARG A 71 -14.91 -0.56 -15.49
N GLY A 72 -14.80 -0.78 -16.80
CA GLY A 72 -14.94 0.28 -17.79
C GLY A 72 -13.85 1.34 -17.62
N ARG A 73 -14.25 2.59 -17.33
CA ARG A 73 -13.32 3.71 -17.09
C ARG A 73 -12.88 3.85 -15.64
N LYS A 74 -13.41 3.03 -14.72
CA LYS A 74 -13.10 3.08 -13.30
C LYS A 74 -11.99 2.09 -12.94
N PHE A 75 -11.00 2.56 -12.19
CA PHE A 75 -10.05 1.67 -11.52
C PHE A 75 -10.75 0.90 -10.39
N THR A 76 -10.26 -0.31 -10.11
CA THR A 76 -10.75 -1.14 -9.02
C THR A 76 -9.61 -1.52 -8.08
N TYR A 77 -9.98 -1.87 -6.86
CA TYR A 77 -9.09 -2.40 -5.83
C TYR A 77 -9.54 -3.80 -5.43
N ILE A 78 -8.58 -4.65 -5.06
CA ILE A 78 -8.80 -6.01 -4.60
C ILE A 78 -7.67 -6.43 -3.65
N SER A 79 -7.93 -7.38 -2.75
CA SER A 79 -6.89 -7.98 -1.93
C SER A 79 -5.95 -8.85 -2.78
N PRO A 80 -4.61 -8.67 -2.71
CA PRO A 80 -3.63 -9.51 -3.42
C PRO A 80 -3.77 -10.99 -3.10
N HIS A 81 -4.13 -11.34 -1.87
CA HIS A 81 -4.35 -12.72 -1.43
C HIS A 81 -5.48 -13.44 -2.16
N ARG A 82 -6.44 -12.68 -2.71
CA ARG A 82 -7.54 -13.22 -3.51
C ARG A 82 -7.26 -13.14 -5.01
N HIS A 83 -6.63 -12.04 -5.44
CA HIS A 83 -6.32 -11.83 -6.85
C HIS A 83 -5.22 -12.77 -7.37
N LEU A 84 -4.22 -13.05 -6.55
CA LEU A 84 -3.05 -13.86 -6.93
C LEU A 84 -3.12 -15.23 -6.25
N LEU A 85 -3.38 -16.28 -7.03
CA LEU A 85 -3.40 -17.66 -6.57
C LEU A 85 -2.06 -18.03 -5.92
N GLY A 86 -2.11 -18.48 -4.67
CA GLY A 86 -0.92 -18.92 -3.93
C GLY A 86 -0.02 -17.78 -3.44
N PHE A 87 -0.48 -16.53 -3.49
CA PHE A 87 0.31 -15.41 -2.94
C PHE A 87 0.52 -15.57 -1.44
N GLN A 88 1.78 -15.66 -1.06
CA GLN A 88 2.25 -15.70 0.32
C GLN A 88 3.34 -14.64 0.48
N PRO A 89 3.16 -13.64 1.36
CA PRO A 89 4.19 -12.67 1.66
C PRO A 89 5.46 -13.37 2.13
N MET A 90 6.60 -12.95 1.58
CA MET A 90 7.91 -13.40 2.06
C MET A 90 8.18 -12.78 3.44
N ASP A 91 8.87 -13.52 4.31
CA ASP A 91 9.42 -12.99 5.56
C ASP A 91 10.17 -11.67 5.30
N GLY A 92 9.94 -10.67 6.15
CA GLY A 92 10.42 -9.30 5.91
C GLY A 92 11.95 -9.20 5.82
N HIS A 93 12.69 -9.92 6.65
CA HIS A 93 14.15 -9.91 6.60
C HIS A 93 14.67 -10.55 5.31
N THR A 94 14.07 -11.69 4.93
CA THR A 94 14.39 -12.38 3.68
C THR A 94 14.05 -11.52 2.45
N ALA A 95 12.89 -10.86 2.47
CA ALA A 95 12.41 -10.00 1.39
C ALA A 95 13.35 -8.81 1.17
N LEU A 96 13.81 -8.14 2.23
CA LEU A 96 14.73 -7.02 2.11
C LEU A 96 16.04 -7.41 1.44
N ASN A 97 16.61 -8.55 1.83
CA ASN A 97 17.82 -9.09 1.19
C ASN A 97 17.59 -9.37 -0.30
N GLN A 98 16.42 -9.91 -0.66
CA GLN A 98 16.07 -10.13 -2.07
C GLN A 98 15.93 -8.81 -2.83
N VAL A 99 15.29 -7.78 -2.27
CA VAL A 99 15.14 -6.48 -2.92
C VAL A 99 16.52 -5.86 -3.21
N VAL A 100 17.46 -5.91 -2.25
CA VAL A 100 18.84 -5.42 -2.47
C VAL A 100 19.52 -6.20 -3.60
N LYS A 101 19.43 -7.54 -3.62
CA LYS A 101 20.01 -8.38 -4.68
C LYS A 101 19.44 -8.04 -6.06
N HIS A 102 18.12 -7.94 -6.18
CA HIS A 102 17.47 -7.62 -7.46
C HIS A 102 17.81 -6.20 -7.94
N TYR A 103 17.90 -5.24 -7.03
CA TYR A 103 18.33 -3.89 -7.35
C TYR A 103 19.77 -3.88 -7.88
N LEU A 104 20.70 -4.54 -7.19
CA LEU A 104 22.11 -4.61 -7.62
C LEU A 104 22.29 -5.39 -8.92
N TYR A 105 21.44 -6.39 -9.17
CA TYR A 105 21.44 -7.10 -10.45
C TYR A 105 21.02 -6.18 -11.62
N ALA A 106 19.99 -5.35 -11.43
CA ALA A 106 19.45 -4.49 -12.49
C ALA A 106 20.19 -3.15 -12.66
N TYR A 107 20.69 -2.57 -11.56
CA TYR A 107 21.23 -1.21 -11.52
C TYR A 107 22.66 -1.14 -10.97
N GLY A 108 23.30 -2.29 -10.74
CA GLY A 108 24.67 -2.35 -10.23
C GLY A 108 25.73 -1.97 -11.27
N PRO A 109 26.96 -1.67 -10.82
CA PRO A 109 27.37 -1.52 -9.42
C PRO A 109 26.80 -0.23 -8.79
N ALA A 110 26.22 -0.34 -7.59
CA ALA A 110 25.57 0.78 -6.89
C ALA A 110 25.90 0.77 -5.39
N THR A 111 25.92 1.95 -4.78
CA THR A 111 26.19 2.14 -3.34
C THR A 111 24.91 2.01 -2.51
N SER A 112 25.08 1.75 -1.21
CA SER A 112 23.96 1.76 -0.25
C SER A 112 23.19 3.10 -0.24
N GLN A 113 23.87 4.22 -0.50
CA GLN A 113 23.23 5.54 -0.59
C GLN A 113 22.36 5.68 -1.85
N GLN A 114 22.80 5.11 -2.98
CA GLN A 114 22.00 5.09 -4.22
C GLN A 114 20.75 4.21 -4.04
N PHE A 115 20.89 3.05 -3.40
CA PHE A 115 19.75 2.21 -3.05
C PHE A 115 18.79 2.90 -2.08
N ALA A 116 19.30 3.57 -1.04
CA ALA A 116 18.47 4.32 -0.08
C ALA A 116 17.65 5.43 -0.77
N LYS A 117 18.26 6.13 -1.72
CA LYS A 117 17.56 7.12 -2.54
C LYS A 117 16.47 6.49 -3.40
N TRP A 118 16.75 5.36 -4.04
CA TRP A 118 15.78 4.64 -4.87
C TRP A 118 14.59 4.10 -4.05
N LEU A 119 14.88 3.49 -2.90
CA LEU A 119 13.86 2.91 -2.01
C LEU A 119 13.10 3.98 -1.20
N ASN A 120 13.57 5.23 -1.20
CA ASN A 120 13.08 6.30 -0.32
C ASN A 120 13.11 5.90 1.17
N ALA A 121 14.26 5.36 1.61
CA ALA A 121 14.45 4.84 2.97
C ALA A 121 15.61 5.55 3.70
N PRO A 122 15.63 5.56 5.05
CA PRO A 122 16.70 6.20 5.81
C PRO A 122 18.09 5.62 5.48
N PRO A 123 19.08 6.43 5.06
CA PRO A 123 20.39 5.92 4.64
C PRO A 123 21.10 5.09 5.72
N LYS A 124 20.96 5.46 7.00
CA LYS A 124 21.55 4.72 8.13
C LYS A 124 20.96 3.32 8.30
N TRP A 125 19.67 3.15 7.99
CA TRP A 125 19.01 1.85 8.07
C TRP A 125 19.43 0.96 6.90
N VAL A 126 19.44 1.53 5.69
CA VAL A 126 19.88 0.83 4.47
C VAL A 126 21.34 0.38 4.56
N ALA A 127 22.23 1.19 5.14
CA ALA A 127 23.63 0.82 5.29
C ALA A 127 23.82 -0.53 6.02
N LYS A 128 22.92 -0.88 6.96
CA LYS A 128 22.93 -2.16 7.68
C LYS A 128 22.48 -3.35 6.84
N LEU A 129 21.83 -3.11 5.70
CA LEU A 129 21.43 -4.17 4.75
C LEU A 129 22.57 -4.53 3.79
N PHE A 130 23.60 -3.69 3.71
CA PHE A 130 24.77 -3.86 2.83
C PHE A 130 26.01 -4.37 3.59
N SER A 131 25.92 -4.52 4.92
CA SER A 131 26.97 -5.04 5.80
C SER A 131 26.74 -6.52 6.09
#